data_AF-A0A7Z2JGD8-F1
#
_entry.id   AF-A0A7Z2JGD8-F1
#
_cell.length_a   1.000
_cell.length_b   1.000
_cell.length_c   1.000
_cell.angle_alpha   90.00
_cell.angle_beta   90.00
_cell.angle_gamma   90.00
#
_symmetry.space_group_name_H-M   'P 1'
#
loop_
_entity.id
_entity.type
_entity.pdbx_description
1 polymer ?
#
loop_
_entity_poly.entity_id
_entity_poly.type
_entity_poly.pdbx_seq_one_letter_code
_entity_poly.pdbx_strand_id
1 'polypeptide(L)'
;MKKSNDPSQVFLQTLTSLYFYNAVKPISGRKEADELPPMEALVLGMMCLTKTYNSRNFTNLLYRKYGAFDSRECDKLTEVGILGLVERGYLKPASKKAEAALDERDMEIWGLGDVPFVVTAKGAKRIGYVVANLRGEDVKDVIKGLQAESKEAAKGWATSL
;
A
#
# COMPACT_ATOMS: atom_id res chain seq x y z
N MET A 1 -10.97 24.47 -13.45
CA MET A 1 -10.81 23.19 -12.75
C MET A 1 -9.32 22.95 -12.51
N LYS A 2 -8.83 23.07 -11.27
CA LYS A 2 -7.47 22.61 -10.94
C LYS A 2 -7.47 21.09 -11.13
N LYS A 3 -6.74 20.58 -12.13
CA LYS A 3 -6.38 19.15 -12.17
C LYS A 3 -5.78 18.83 -10.81
N SER A 4 -6.35 17.87 -10.10
CA SER A 4 -5.79 17.40 -8.84
C SER A 4 -4.37 16.92 -9.13
N ASN A 5 -3.37 17.63 -8.60
CA ASN A 5 -1.96 17.24 -8.66
C ASN A 5 -1.63 16.19 -7.58
N ASP A 6 -2.62 15.52 -6.98
CA ASP A 6 -2.39 14.47 -5.99
C ASP A 6 -1.93 13.18 -6.71
N PRO A 7 -0.65 12.78 -6.61
CA PRO A 7 -0.15 11.62 -7.34
C PRO A 7 -0.79 10.30 -6.88
N SER A 8 -1.30 10.26 -5.65
CA SER A 8 -2.04 9.11 -5.13
C SER A 8 -3.42 8.96 -5.76
N GLN A 9 -4.09 10.07 -6.12
CA GLN A 9 -5.37 10.00 -6.82
C GLN A 9 -5.19 9.48 -8.26
N VAL A 10 -4.14 9.95 -8.96
CA VAL A 10 -3.80 9.47 -10.30
C VAL A 10 -3.44 7.99 -10.28
N PHE A 11 -2.64 7.57 -9.30
CA PHE A 11 -2.25 6.17 -9.11
C PHE A 11 -3.46 5.27 -8.83
N LEU A 12 -4.33 5.68 -7.88
CA LEU A 12 -5.55 4.97 -7.56
C LEU A 12 -6.45 4.81 -8.79
N GLN A 13 -6.73 5.89 -9.52
CA GLN A 13 -7.54 5.83 -10.74
C GLN A 13 -6.95 4.87 -11.79
N THR A 14 -5.64 4.92 -11.99
CA THR A 14 -4.93 4.07 -12.96
C THR A 14 -5.06 2.60 -12.57
N LEU A 15 -4.65 2.24 -11.35
CA LEU A 15 -4.62 0.84 -10.91
C LEU A 15 -5.99 0.26 -10.61
N THR A 16 -6.93 1.03 -10.08
CA THR A 16 -8.32 0.60 -9.94
C THR A 16 -8.91 0.28 -11.31
N SER A 17 -8.58 1.06 -12.34
CA SER A 17 -8.96 0.73 -13.72
C SER A 17 -8.34 -0.59 -14.19
N LEU A 18 -7.06 -0.85 -13.88
CA LEU A 18 -6.41 -2.13 -14.20
C LEU A 18 -7.05 -3.32 -13.46
N TYR A 19 -7.44 -3.12 -12.20
CA TYR A 19 -8.05 -4.14 -11.36
C TYR A 19 -9.46 -4.54 -11.84
N PHE A 20 -10.24 -3.58 -12.34
CA PHE A 20 -11.60 -3.83 -12.83
C PHE A 20 -11.69 -4.13 -14.34
N TYR A 21 -10.70 -3.75 -15.15
CA TYR A 21 -10.64 -4.12 -16.57
C TYR A 21 -9.69 -5.30 -16.78
N ASN A 22 -10.25 -6.47 -17.11
CA ASN A 22 -9.56 -7.72 -17.47
C ASN A 22 -8.61 -7.65 -18.70
N ALA A 23 -8.22 -6.47 -19.17
CA ALA A 23 -7.33 -6.33 -20.32
C ALA A 23 -6.62 -4.98 -20.29
N VAL A 24 -5.52 -4.90 -19.56
CA VAL A 24 -4.53 -3.85 -19.82
C VAL A 24 -3.22 -4.49 -20.18
N LYS A 25 -2.85 -4.31 -21.45
CA LYS A 25 -1.57 -4.76 -21.98
C LYS A 25 -0.45 -3.87 -21.42
N PRO A 26 0.70 -4.45 -21.03
CA PRO A 26 1.83 -3.70 -20.50
C PRO A 26 2.31 -2.63 -21.48
N ILE A 27 2.57 -1.42 -20.98
CA ILE A 27 3.37 -0.44 -21.70
C ILE A 27 4.84 -0.81 -21.43
N SER A 28 5.48 -1.36 -22.47
CA SER A 28 6.92 -1.64 -22.63
C SER A 28 7.45 -3.00 -22.17
N GLY A 29 8.08 -3.71 -23.12
CA GLY A 29 8.59 -5.08 -22.99
C GLY A 29 9.82 -5.26 -22.12
N ARG A 30 9.69 -5.09 -20.80
CA ARG A 30 10.61 -5.71 -19.83
C ARG A 30 9.88 -6.87 -19.16
N LYS A 31 10.46 -8.07 -19.27
CA LYS A 31 9.96 -9.32 -18.69
C LYS A 31 9.40 -9.12 -17.27
N GLU A 32 8.07 -9.11 -17.19
CA GLU A 32 7.21 -9.17 -16.02
C GLU A 32 7.27 -10.52 -15.27
N ALA A 33 8.44 -11.15 -15.25
CA ALA A 33 8.67 -12.35 -14.45
C ALA A 33 8.97 -11.93 -13.00
N ASP A 34 7.92 -11.47 -12.31
CA ASP A 34 7.67 -11.38 -10.85
C ASP A 34 6.64 -10.27 -10.58
N GLU A 35 5.50 -10.29 -11.26
CA GLU A 35 4.44 -9.29 -11.11
C GLU A 35 3.91 -9.27 -9.67
N LEU A 36 4.01 -8.11 -9.03
CA LEU A 36 3.22 -7.84 -7.83
C LEU A 36 1.76 -7.79 -8.30
N PRO A 37 0.84 -8.61 -7.78
CA PRO A 37 -0.51 -8.62 -8.31
C PRO A 37 -1.18 -7.24 -8.13
N PRO A 38 -2.15 -6.88 -8.99
CA PRO A 38 -2.66 -5.51 -9.06
C PRO A 38 -3.16 -4.94 -7.73
N MET A 39 -3.74 -5.78 -6.86
CA MET A 39 -4.22 -5.38 -5.54
C MET A 39 -3.05 -5.04 -4.60
N GLU A 40 -2.05 -5.90 -4.49
CA GLU A 40 -0.85 -5.64 -3.69
C GLU A 40 -0.06 -4.44 -4.22
N ALA A 41 -0.02 -4.24 -5.54
CA ALA A 41 0.61 -3.07 -6.15
C ALA A 41 -0.15 -1.78 -5.79
N LEU A 42 -1.48 -1.83 -5.83
CA LEU A 42 -2.35 -0.73 -5.41
C LEU A 42 -2.15 -0.38 -3.94
N VAL A 43 -2.22 -1.38 -3.06
CA VAL A 43 -2.04 -1.18 -1.62
C VAL A 43 -0.66 -0.63 -1.32
N LEU A 44 0.40 -1.28 -1.81
CA LEU A 44 1.78 -0.85 -1.51
C LEU A 44 2.06 0.55 -2.06
N GLY A 45 1.65 0.84 -3.29
CA GLY A 45 1.85 2.16 -3.90
C GLY A 45 1.07 3.25 -3.18
N MET A 46 -0.19 3.02 -2.82
CA MET A 46 -1.01 3.99 -2.09
C MET A 46 -0.47 4.22 -0.67
N MET A 47 -0.09 3.16 0.06
CA MET A 47 0.55 3.29 1.38
C MET A 47 1.82 4.15 1.29
N CYS A 48 2.66 3.92 0.27
CA CYS A 48 3.89 4.70 0.07
C CYS A 48 3.63 6.16 -0.35
N LEU A 49 2.66 6.41 -1.24
CA LEU A 49 2.35 7.77 -1.70
C LEU A 49 1.70 8.61 -0.60
N THR A 50 0.88 8.00 0.24
CA THR A 50 0.07 8.69 1.25
C THR A 50 0.61 8.54 2.67
N LYS A 51 1.70 7.78 2.83
CA LYS A 51 2.37 7.49 4.10
C LYS A 51 1.46 6.82 5.14
N THR A 52 0.46 6.08 4.67
CA THR A 52 -0.54 5.37 5.50
C THR A 52 -0.14 3.91 5.73
N TYR A 53 1.04 3.70 6.30
CA TYR A 53 1.57 2.38 6.64
C TYR A 53 0.85 1.65 7.80
N ASN A 54 -0.42 1.96 8.06
CA ASN A 54 -1.26 1.37 9.10
C ASN A 54 -2.60 0.94 8.48
N SER A 55 -3.05 -0.28 8.75
CA SER A 55 -4.24 -0.84 8.09
C SER A 55 -5.49 0.02 8.28
N ARG A 56 -5.84 0.37 9.52
CA ARG A 56 -7.01 1.21 9.82
C ARG A 56 -6.94 2.57 9.12
N ASN A 57 -5.79 3.23 9.17
CA ASN A 57 -5.61 4.53 8.52
C ASN A 57 -5.68 4.43 7.00
N PHE A 58 -5.16 3.35 6.43
CA PHE A 58 -5.25 3.07 5.00
C PHE A 58 -6.71 2.83 4.56
N THR A 59 -7.47 1.97 5.26
CA THR A 59 -8.90 1.78 5.01
C THR A 59 -9.65 3.11 5.09
N ASN A 60 -9.45 3.88 6.16
CA ASN A 60 -10.11 5.16 6.36
C ASN A 60 -9.76 6.17 5.25
N LEU A 61 -8.53 6.14 4.76
CA LEU A 61 -8.10 6.98 3.65
C LEU A 61 -8.84 6.60 2.36
N LEU A 62 -8.91 5.30 2.02
CA LEU A 62 -9.64 4.82 0.83
C LEU A 62 -11.12 5.22 0.89
N TYR A 63 -11.76 4.99 2.03
CA TYR A 63 -13.18 5.27 2.23
C TYR A 63 -13.49 6.78 2.29
N ARG A 64 -12.83 7.52 3.18
CA ARG A 64 -13.21 8.91 3.49
C ARG A 64 -12.59 9.93 2.54
N LYS A 65 -11.33 9.74 2.13
CA LYS A 65 -10.63 10.73 1.28
C LYS A 65 -10.96 10.51 -0.19
N TYR A 66 -10.87 9.26 -0.65
CA TYR A 66 -11.06 8.97 -2.08
C TYR A 66 -12.48 8.57 -2.44
N GLY A 67 -13.31 8.13 -1.48
CA GLY A 67 -14.66 7.64 -1.77
C GLY A 67 -14.65 6.52 -2.82
N ALA A 68 -13.58 5.73 -2.84
CA ALA A 68 -13.28 4.83 -3.95
C ALA A 68 -14.14 3.55 -3.93
N PHE A 69 -14.55 3.14 -2.73
CA PHE A 69 -15.30 1.91 -2.45
C PHE A 69 -16.20 2.11 -1.22
N ASP A 70 -17.12 1.20 -0.97
CA ASP A 70 -17.80 1.15 0.31
C ASP A 70 -16.86 0.70 1.45
N SER A 71 -17.32 0.81 2.71
CA SER A 71 -16.49 0.47 3.88
C SER A 71 -16.03 -0.98 3.87
N ARG A 72 -16.91 -1.92 3.52
CA ARG A 72 -16.61 -3.36 3.54
C ARG A 72 -15.65 -3.74 2.43
N GLU A 73 -15.81 -3.14 1.26
CA GLU A 73 -14.89 -3.28 0.14
C GLU A 73 -13.50 -2.72 0.47
N CYS A 74 -13.43 -1.57 1.16
CA CYS A 74 -12.15 -1.03 1.65
C CYS A 74 -11.46 -1.99 2.62
N ASP A 75 -12.19 -2.58 3.57
CA ASP A 75 -11.63 -3.53 4.52
C ASP A 75 -11.11 -4.79 3.82
N LYS A 76 -11.89 -5.37 2.90
CA LYS A 76 -11.47 -6.53 2.10
C LYS A 76 -10.21 -6.24 1.28
N LEU A 77 -10.20 -5.13 0.53
CA LEU A 77 -9.07 -4.76 -0.33
C LEU A 77 -7.81 -4.55 0.51
N THR A 78 -7.96 -3.84 1.63
CA THR A 78 -6.85 -3.56 2.55
C THR A 78 -6.31 -4.85 3.14
N GLU A 79 -7.18 -5.70 3.67
CA GLU A 79 -6.77 -6.96 4.28
C GLU A 79 -6.08 -7.89 3.29
N VAL A 80 -6.73 -8.21 2.17
CA VAL A 80 -6.18 -9.13 1.16
C VAL A 80 -4.86 -8.59 0.60
N GLY A 81 -4.81 -7.29 0.27
CA GLY A 81 -3.60 -6.68 -0.26
C GLY A 81 -2.46 -6.63 0.75
N ILE A 82 -2.70 -6.29 2.01
CA ILE A 82 -1.68 -6.26 3.05
C ILE A 82 -1.17 -7.68 3.37
N LEU A 83 -2.07 -8.65 3.53
CA LEU A 83 -1.66 -10.03 3.82
C LEU A 83 -0.82 -10.61 2.69
N GLY A 84 -1.22 -10.41 1.42
CA GLY A 84 -0.41 -10.81 0.27
C GLY A 84 0.96 -10.11 0.22
N LEU A 85 1.03 -8.84 0.60
CA LEU A 85 2.30 -8.11 0.70
C LEU A 85 3.21 -8.63 1.82
N VAL A 86 2.65 -9.03 2.96
CA VAL A 86 3.39 -9.62 4.08
C VAL A 86 3.91 -11.00 3.69
N GLU A 87 3.06 -11.87 3.16
CA GLU A 87 3.43 -13.22 2.71
C GLU A 87 4.56 -13.19 1.68
N ARG A 88 4.51 -12.23 0.73
CA ARG A 88 5.54 -12.07 -0.30
C ARG A 88 6.79 -11.31 0.19
N GLY A 89 6.81 -10.85 1.45
CA GLY A 89 7.94 -10.17 2.08
C GLY A 89 8.16 -8.73 1.63
N TYR A 90 7.14 -8.06 1.09
CA TYR A 90 7.19 -6.65 0.70
C TYR A 90 6.86 -5.70 1.85
N LEU A 91 5.98 -6.14 2.76
CA LEU A 91 5.72 -5.51 4.05
C LEU A 91 6.14 -6.45 5.18
N LYS A 92 6.32 -5.87 6.37
CA LYS A 92 6.41 -6.62 7.61
C LYS A 92 5.66 -5.87 8.73
N PRO A 93 5.11 -6.58 9.73
CA PRO A 93 4.59 -5.93 10.93
C PRO A 93 5.67 -5.06 11.58
N ALA A 94 5.29 -3.90 12.10
CA ALA A 94 6.26 -2.96 12.67
C ALA A 94 6.79 -3.39 14.04
N SER A 95 6.10 -4.29 14.74
CA SER A 95 6.45 -4.77 16.07
C SER A 95 5.92 -6.19 16.30
N LYS A 96 6.39 -6.87 17.35
CA LYS A 96 5.84 -8.16 17.78
C LYS A 96 4.35 -8.10 18.14
N LYS A 97 3.89 -6.96 18.66
CA LYS A 97 2.46 -6.72 18.95
C LYS A 97 1.65 -6.65 17.65
N ALA A 98 2.19 -6.00 16.62
CA ALA A 98 1.56 -5.93 15.30
C ALA A 98 1.53 -7.31 14.62
N GLU A 99 2.57 -8.12 14.81
CA GLU A 99 2.62 -9.51 14.34
C GLU A 99 1.57 -10.37 15.03
N ALA A 100 1.51 -10.35 16.37
CA ALA A 100 0.49 -11.05 17.15
C ALA A 100 -0.94 -10.63 16.75
N ALA A 101 -1.18 -9.34 16.50
CA ALA A 101 -2.49 -8.87 16.06
C ALA A 101 -2.92 -9.42 14.68
N LEU A 102 -1.98 -9.80 13.82
CA LEU A 102 -2.30 -10.47 12.55
C LEU A 102 -2.57 -11.95 12.73
N ASP A 103 -1.83 -12.60 13.63
CA ASP A 103 -1.98 -14.03 13.91
C ASP A 103 -3.27 -14.33 14.68
N GLU A 104 -3.67 -13.42 15.59
CA GLU A 104 -4.87 -13.52 16.43
C GLU A 104 -6.13 -12.93 15.76
N ARG A 105 -6.04 -12.52 14.49
CA ARG A 105 -7.16 -11.87 13.80
C ARG A 105 -8.36 -12.80 13.67
N ASP A 106 -9.56 -12.23 13.79
CA ASP A 106 -10.81 -12.94 13.55
C ASP A 106 -11.01 -13.16 12.04
N MET A 107 -10.93 -14.42 11.58
CA MET A 107 -11.09 -14.77 10.18
C MET A 107 -12.53 -14.65 9.67
N GLU A 108 -13.51 -14.45 10.56
CA GLU A 108 -14.91 -14.25 10.19
C GLU A 108 -15.26 -12.78 9.93
N ILE A 109 -14.38 -11.84 10.34
CA ILE A 109 -14.57 -10.40 10.22
C ILE A 109 -13.51 -9.79 9.31
N TRP A 110 -13.94 -8.98 8.34
CA TRP A 110 -13.02 -8.26 7.46
C TRP A 110 -12.42 -7.05 8.17
N GLY A 111 -11.13 -6.83 7.93
CA GLY A 111 -10.35 -5.69 8.40
C GLY A 111 -9.31 -6.11 9.45
N LEU A 112 -8.06 -5.71 9.23
CA LEU A 112 -6.94 -6.07 10.12
C LEU A 112 -6.87 -5.22 11.40
N GLY A 113 -7.76 -4.25 11.58
CA GLY A 113 -7.71 -3.32 12.71
C GLY A 113 -6.51 -2.37 12.67
N ASP A 114 -5.99 -2.02 13.84
CA ASP A 114 -4.96 -0.99 14.01
C ASP A 114 -3.53 -1.57 13.96
N VAL A 115 -3.16 -2.11 12.79
CA VAL A 115 -1.87 -2.80 12.62
C VAL A 115 -0.90 -1.90 11.83
N PRO A 116 0.24 -1.50 12.43
CA PRO A 116 1.29 -0.76 11.74
C PRO A 116 2.28 -1.68 11.02
N PHE A 117 2.75 -1.23 9.85
CA PHE A 117 3.65 -1.96 8.96
C PHE A 117 4.89 -1.14 8.58
N VAL A 118 5.96 -1.85 8.22
CA VAL A 118 7.19 -1.28 7.66
C VAL A 118 7.41 -1.85 6.27
N VAL A 119 7.79 -0.98 5.33
CA VAL A 119 8.18 -1.39 3.97
C VAL A 119 9.55 -2.05 4.03
N THR A 120 9.68 -3.25 3.48
CA THR A 120 10.96 -3.97 3.44
C THR A 120 11.86 -3.40 2.33
N ALA A 121 13.15 -3.73 2.33
CA ALA A 121 14.02 -3.40 1.21
C ALA A 121 13.53 -3.99 -0.13
N LYS A 122 12.89 -5.17 -0.08
CA LYS A 122 12.25 -5.81 -1.24
C LYS A 122 11.05 -4.99 -1.72
N GLY A 123 10.18 -4.56 -0.81
CA GLY A 123 9.01 -3.71 -1.11
C GLY A 123 9.42 -2.36 -1.69
N ALA A 124 10.38 -1.70 -1.06
CA ALA A 124 10.87 -0.39 -1.50
C ALA A 124 11.48 -0.46 -2.91
N LYS A 125 12.31 -1.47 -3.20
CA LYS A 125 12.85 -1.68 -4.55
C LYS A 125 11.76 -1.97 -5.59
N ARG A 126 10.71 -2.72 -5.19
CA ARG A 126 9.62 -3.11 -6.09
C ARG A 126 8.76 -1.91 -6.51
N ILE A 127 8.39 -1.05 -5.57
CA ILE A 127 7.46 0.06 -5.84
C ILE A 127 8.16 1.41 -6.07
N GLY A 128 9.44 1.52 -5.73
CA GLY A 128 10.18 2.79 -5.70
C GLY A 128 10.21 3.52 -7.04
N TYR A 129 10.31 2.79 -8.17
CA TYR A 129 10.26 3.41 -9.50
C TYR A 129 8.92 4.11 -9.77
N VAL A 130 7.81 3.45 -9.42
CA VAL A 130 6.46 3.98 -9.62
C VAL A 130 6.24 5.21 -8.73
N VAL A 131 6.62 5.11 -7.46
CA VAL A 131 6.50 6.24 -6.52
C VAL A 131 7.37 7.42 -6.97
N ALA A 132 8.61 7.17 -7.40
CA ALA A 132 9.52 8.20 -7.87
C ALA A 132 8.98 8.94 -9.09
N ASN A 133 8.48 8.22 -10.09
CA ASN A 133 7.85 8.83 -11.27
C ASN A 133 6.65 9.72 -10.90
N LEU A 134 5.82 9.27 -9.96
CA LEU A 134 4.64 10.00 -9.52
C LEU A 134 4.97 11.22 -8.64
N ARG A 135 6.04 11.14 -7.84
CA ARG A 135 6.54 12.26 -7.03
C ARG A 135 7.41 13.23 -7.84
N GLY A 136 7.93 12.82 -8.99
CA GLY A 136 8.92 13.60 -9.75
C GLY A 136 10.30 13.61 -9.08
N GLU A 137 10.65 12.54 -8.37
CA GLU A 137 11.88 12.42 -7.56
C GLU A 137 12.86 11.38 -8.15
N ASP A 138 14.12 11.38 -7.70
CA ASP A 138 15.09 10.35 -8.08
C ASP A 138 14.74 8.98 -7.45
N VAL A 139 14.82 7.93 -8.25
CA VAL A 139 14.44 6.57 -7.85
C VAL A 139 15.29 6.05 -6.68
N LYS A 140 16.59 6.33 -6.64
CA LYS A 140 17.48 5.84 -5.58
C LYS A 140 17.14 6.50 -4.25
N ASP A 141 16.83 7.79 -4.27
CA ASP A 141 16.47 8.55 -3.08
C ASP A 141 15.11 8.11 -2.54
N VAL A 142 14.13 7.89 -3.42
CA VAL A 142 12.82 7.33 -3.04
C VAL A 142 12.95 5.95 -2.40
N ILE A 143 13.72 5.02 -3.00
CA ILE A 143 13.89 3.67 -2.44
C ILE A 143 14.49 3.71 -1.01
N LYS A 144 15.45 4.61 -0.76
CA LYS A 144 16.00 4.83 0.58
C LYS A 144 14.96 5.46 1.52
N GLY A 145 14.23 6.45 1.01
CA GLY A 145 13.19 7.18 1.74
C GLY A 145 12.05 6.29 2.22
N LEU A 146 11.51 5.41 1.36
CA LEU A 146 10.33 4.59 1.69
C LEU A 146 10.51 3.71 2.94
N GLN A 147 11.71 3.15 3.15
CA GLN A 147 11.99 2.36 4.35
C GLN A 147 12.12 3.24 5.60
N ALA A 148 12.74 4.42 5.47
CA ALA A 148 12.87 5.35 6.58
C ALA A 148 11.51 5.96 6.97
N GLU A 149 10.73 6.39 5.98
CA GLU A 149 9.39 6.96 6.16
C GLU A 149 8.45 5.96 6.86
N SER A 150 8.43 4.70 6.41
CA SER A 150 7.55 3.69 7.02
C SER A 150 7.97 3.32 8.44
N LYS A 151 9.29 3.25 8.73
CA LYS A 151 9.77 3.06 10.11
C LYS A 151 9.40 4.23 11.00
N GLU A 152 9.52 5.46 10.52
CA GLU A 152 9.20 6.66 11.30
C GLU A 152 7.70 6.76 11.57
N ALA A 153 6.87 6.52 10.56
CA ALA A 153 5.42 6.48 10.71
C ALA A 153 4.97 5.40 11.72
N ALA A 154 5.61 4.22 11.67
CA ALA A 154 5.32 3.14 12.59
C ALA A 154 5.61 3.47 14.06
N LYS A 155 6.61 4.32 14.35
CA LYS A 155 6.86 4.78 15.73
C LYS A 155 5.70 5.61 16.27
N GLY A 156 5.14 6.49 15.43
CA GLY A 156 4.01 7.35 15.80
C GLY A 156 2.73 6.58 16.13
N TRP A 157 2.55 5.39 15.54
CA TRP A 157 1.40 4.53 15.84
C TRP A 157 1.63 3.54 16.98
N ALA A 158 2.89 3.23 17.30
CA ALA A 158 3.21 2.46 18.49
C ALA A 158 2.91 3.24 19.79
N THR A 159 2.92 4.57 19.74
CA THR A 159 2.65 5.48 20.88
C THR A 159 1.16 5.78 21.13
N SER A 160 0.26 5.39 20.22
CA SER A 160 -1.17 5.73 20.30
C SER A 160 -2.04 4.62 20.89
N LEU A 161 -1.43 3.61 21.53
CA LEU A 161 -2.08 2.47 22.18
C LEU A 161 -1.75 2.40 23.67
#